data_AF-A0A5N5T0E4-F1
#
_entry.id   AF-A0A5N5T0E4-F1
#
_cell.length_a   1.000
_cell.length_b   1.000
_cell.length_c   1.000
_cell.angle_alpha   90.00
_cell.angle_beta   90.00
_cell.angle_gamma   90.00
#
_symmetry.space_group_name_H-M   'P 1'
#
loop_
_entity.id
_entity.type
_entity.pdbx_description
1 polymer ?
#
loop_
_entity_poly.entity_id
_entity_poly.type
_entity_poly.pdbx_seq_one_letter_code
_entity_poly.pdbx_strand_id
1 'polypeptide(L)'
;YIYFFFFSLQILNLIGFFISLICFALYMILREALTETVIQEVRVYFQEMKANSSHKEVNEIEERSEEVIEFIETHIETVKIILLIAVCQQLLDVICSSCLIHGIRRNRRGLLLPWAITHCLYLVIELSILVVYIVLLVYLSEFYSAILPSMAVLLIWMALHIYFILVVISQYQALGLIRMHDEMCMK
;
A
#
# COMPACT_ATOMS: atom_id res chain seq x y z
N TYR A 1 13.17 -6.78 -26.15
CA TYR A 1 13.60 -6.46 -24.77
C TYR A 1 12.55 -5.70 -23.98
N ILE A 2 12.07 -4.53 -24.41
CA ILE A 2 11.04 -3.74 -23.69
C ILE A 2 9.74 -4.51 -23.41
N TYR A 3 9.26 -5.30 -24.37
CA TYR A 3 8.08 -6.15 -24.16
C TYR A 3 8.25 -7.19 -23.05
N PHE A 4 9.40 -7.86 -23.02
CA PHE A 4 9.71 -8.87 -22.00
C PHE A 4 9.78 -8.22 -20.60
N PHE A 5 10.31 -7.00 -20.53
CA PHE A 5 10.34 -6.22 -19.30
C PHE A 5 8.94 -5.89 -18.79
N PHE A 6 8.05 -5.34 -19.62
CA PHE A 6 6.68 -5.05 -19.19
C PHE A 6 5.84 -6.29 -18.90
N PHE A 7 6.08 -7.39 -19.63
CA PHE A 7 5.46 -8.67 -19.32
C PHE A 7 5.90 -9.20 -17.95
N SER A 8 7.18 -9.08 -17.62
CA SER A 8 7.70 -9.45 -16.30
C SER A 8 7.07 -8.60 -15.19
N LEU A 9 6.88 -7.29 -15.44
CA LEU A 9 6.18 -6.39 -14.53
C LEU A 9 4.72 -6.79 -14.30
N GLN A 10 4.00 -7.20 -15.35
CA GLN A 10 2.63 -7.69 -15.22
C GLN A 10 2.57 -8.99 -14.40
N ILE A 11 3.50 -9.92 -14.59
CA ILE A 11 3.60 -11.13 -13.77
C ILE A 11 3.83 -10.76 -12.30
N LEU A 12 4.72 -9.82 -12.03
CA LEU A 12 4.98 -9.35 -10.67
C LEU A 12 3.73 -8.75 -10.01
N ASN A 13 3.01 -7.88 -10.73
CA ASN A 13 1.76 -7.29 -10.25
C ASN A 13 0.67 -8.35 -10.02
N LEU A 14 0.60 -9.36 -10.89
CA LEU A 14 -0.35 -10.47 -10.74
C LEU A 14 -0.04 -11.32 -9.49
N ILE A 15 1.24 -11.63 -9.26
CA ILE A 15 1.69 -12.33 -8.05
C ILE A 15 1.35 -11.47 -6.82
N GLY A 16 1.66 -10.17 -6.86
CA GLY A 16 1.34 -9.23 -5.78
C GLY A 16 -0.16 -9.18 -5.46
N PHE A 17 -1.01 -9.15 -6.48
CA PHE A 17 -2.46 -9.23 -6.32
C PHE A 17 -2.90 -10.52 -5.63
N PHE A 18 -2.39 -11.69 -6.05
CA PHE A 18 -2.75 -12.95 -5.41
C PHE A 18 -2.25 -13.03 -3.96
N ILE A 19 -1.05 -12.55 -3.67
CA ILE A 19 -0.53 -12.46 -2.29
C ILE A 19 -1.44 -11.57 -1.45
N SER A 20 -1.80 -10.38 -1.95
CA SER A 20 -2.69 -9.46 -1.26
C SER A 20 -4.06 -10.08 -0.99
N LEU A 21 -4.62 -10.81 -1.96
CA LEU A 21 -5.89 -11.51 -1.82
C LEU A 21 -5.83 -12.65 -0.80
N ILE A 22 -4.73 -13.42 -0.77
CA ILE A 22 -4.49 -14.45 0.24
C ILE A 22 -4.37 -13.81 1.63
N CYS A 23 -3.57 -12.74 1.77
CA CYS A 23 -3.43 -12.02 3.03
C CYS A 23 -4.78 -11.47 3.53
N PHE A 24 -5.59 -10.90 2.64
CA PHE A 24 -6.92 -10.42 2.98
C PHE A 24 -7.85 -11.56 3.40
N ALA A 25 -7.85 -12.68 2.69
CA ALA A 25 -8.65 -13.85 3.05
C ALA A 25 -8.23 -14.44 4.41
N LEU A 26 -6.92 -14.57 4.65
CA LEU A 26 -6.38 -15.00 5.95
C LEU A 26 -6.77 -14.04 7.06
N TYR A 27 -6.68 -12.72 6.83
CA TYR A 27 -7.15 -11.73 7.78
C TYR A 27 -8.64 -11.92 8.10
N MET A 28 -9.50 -12.09 7.09
CA MET A 28 -10.94 -12.29 7.30
C MET A 28 -11.27 -13.55 8.11
N ILE A 29 -10.53 -14.66 7.88
CA ILE A 29 -10.71 -15.91 8.63
C ILE A 29 -10.20 -15.78 10.06
N LEU A 30 -9.03 -15.16 10.23
CA LEU A 30 -8.37 -15.07 11.54
C LEU A 30 -8.91 -13.93 12.39
N ARG A 31 -9.63 -12.96 11.80
CA ARG A 31 -10.11 -11.75 12.49
C ARG A 31 -10.83 -12.07 13.79
N GLU A 32 -11.84 -12.94 13.75
CA GLU A 32 -12.66 -13.24 14.93
C GLU A 32 -11.81 -13.84 16.05
N ALA A 33 -11.01 -14.86 15.73
CA ALA A 33 -10.09 -15.49 16.69
C ALA A 33 -9.06 -14.50 17.25
N LEU A 34 -8.49 -13.63 16.40
CA LEU A 34 -7.51 -12.62 16.83
C LEU A 34 -8.16 -11.59 17.74
N THR A 35 -9.37 -11.14 17.41
CA THR A 35 -10.13 -10.15 18.17
C THR A 35 -10.50 -10.72 19.54
N GLU A 36 -11.02 -11.94 19.59
CA GLU A 36 -11.36 -12.61 20.85
C GLU A 36 -10.14 -12.80 21.74
N THR A 37 -9.00 -13.21 21.17
CA THR A 37 -7.76 -13.41 21.92
C THR A 37 -7.27 -12.09 22.52
N VAL A 38 -7.24 -11.02 21.74
CA VAL A 38 -6.81 -9.69 22.20
C VAL A 38 -7.77 -9.14 23.26
N ILE A 39 -9.08 -9.26 23.05
CA ILE A 39 -10.08 -8.81 24.04
C ILE A 39 -9.96 -9.62 25.34
N GLN A 40 -9.68 -10.93 25.27
CA GLN A 40 -9.45 -11.75 26.47
C GLN A 40 -8.21 -11.31 27.23
N GLU A 41 -7.08 -11.10 26.56
CA GLU A 41 -5.85 -10.61 27.21
C GLU A 41 -6.07 -9.25 27.88
N VAL A 42 -6.75 -8.33 27.19
CA VAL A 42 -7.11 -7.01 27.74
C VAL A 42 -8.00 -7.16 28.97
N ARG A 43 -9.02 -8.05 28.94
CA ARG A 43 -9.89 -8.30 30.09
C ARG A 43 -9.12 -8.87 31.29
N VAL A 44 -8.23 -9.84 31.06
CA VAL A 44 -7.41 -10.43 32.13
C VAL A 44 -6.51 -9.37 32.76
N TYR A 45 -5.85 -8.55 31.94
CA TYR A 45 -5.00 -7.45 32.41
C TYR A 45 -5.76 -6.45 33.29
N PHE A 46 -6.97 -6.04 32.88
CA PHE A 46 -7.79 -5.13 33.69
C PHE A 46 -8.39 -5.79 34.93
N GLN A 47 -8.68 -7.09 34.90
CA GLN A 47 -9.09 -7.85 36.10
C GLN A 47 -7.98 -7.90 37.15
N GLU A 48 -6.73 -8.11 36.75
CA GLU A 48 -5.58 -8.09 37.66
C GLU A 48 -5.36 -6.71 38.27
N MET A 49 -5.53 -5.62 37.50
CA MET A 49 -5.52 -4.27 38.06
C MET A 49 -6.65 -4.08 39.08
N LYS A 50 -7.89 -4.46 38.72
CA LYS A 50 -9.07 -4.32 39.58
C LYS A 50 -8.90 -5.05 40.91
N ALA A 51 -8.27 -6.22 40.91
CA ALA A 51 -7.98 -7.00 42.12
C ALA A 51 -6.99 -6.31 43.09
N ASN A 52 -6.10 -5.45 42.57
CA ASN A 52 -5.07 -4.75 43.35
C ASN A 52 -5.43 -3.30 43.71
N SER A 53 -6.66 -2.86 43.39
CA SER A 53 -7.06 -1.44 43.45
C SER A 53 -8.09 -1.17 44.56
N SER A 54 -8.16 0.09 45.01
CA SER A 54 -9.18 0.55 45.96
C SER A 54 -10.57 0.69 45.28
N HIS A 55 -11.65 0.67 46.07
CA HIS A 55 -13.03 0.70 45.54
C HIS A 55 -13.36 1.89 44.61
N LYS A 56 -12.66 3.01 44.76
CA LYS A 56 -12.85 4.21 43.91
C LYS A 56 -12.11 4.08 42.56
N GLU A 57 -10.96 3.43 42.54
CA GLU A 57 -10.17 3.16 41.33
C GLU A 57 -10.81 2.06 40.47
N VAL A 58 -11.58 1.14 41.08
CA VAL A 58 -12.29 0.08 40.38
C VAL A 58 -13.23 0.59 39.29
N ASN A 59 -13.99 1.67 39.56
CA ASN A 59 -14.93 2.23 38.59
C ASN A 59 -14.18 2.91 37.42
N GLU A 60 -13.07 3.61 37.70
CA GLU A 60 -12.24 4.25 36.66
C GLU A 60 -11.53 3.20 35.77
N ILE A 61 -11.13 2.06 36.35
CA ILE A 61 -10.56 0.93 35.61
C ILE A 61 -11.59 0.28 34.69
N GLU A 62 -12.84 0.16 35.15
CA GLU A 62 -13.93 -0.44 34.38
C GLU A 62 -14.30 0.43 33.17
N GLU A 63 -14.45 1.74 33.36
CA GLU A 63 -14.68 2.71 32.27
C GLU A 63 -13.55 2.67 31.23
N ARG A 64 -12.28 2.70 31.69
CA ARG A 64 -11.12 2.61 30.79
C ARG A 64 -11.05 1.28 30.04
N SER A 65 -11.49 0.18 30.66
CA SER A 65 -11.50 -1.13 30.00
C SER A 65 -12.52 -1.19 28.86
N GLU A 66 -13.69 -0.56 29.04
CA GLU A 66 -14.72 -0.47 28.01
C GLU A 66 -14.25 0.43 26.86
N GLU A 67 -13.65 1.58 27.15
CA GLU A 67 -13.07 2.47 26.13
C GLU A 67 -12.01 1.77 25.26
N VAL A 68 -11.12 0.97 25.88
CA VAL A 68 -10.09 0.22 25.14
C VAL A 68 -10.70 -0.88 24.27
N ILE A 69 -11.73 -1.58 24.75
CA ILE A 69 -12.42 -2.61 23.97
C ILE A 69 -13.14 -1.96 22.77
N GLU A 70 -13.86 -0.86 22.99
CA GLU A 70 -14.53 -0.11 21.90
C GLU A 70 -13.52 0.44 20.89
N PHE A 71 -12.37 0.93 21.36
CA PHE A 71 -11.27 1.35 20.50
C PHE A 71 -10.76 0.20 19.62
N ILE A 72 -10.54 -1.00 20.19
CA ILE A 72 -10.08 -2.18 19.45
C ILE A 72 -11.09 -2.56 18.37
N GLU A 73 -12.37 -2.68 18.73
CA GLU A 73 -13.43 -3.05 17.80
C GLU A 73 -13.53 -2.06 16.62
N THR A 74 -13.43 -0.76 16.91
CA THR A 74 -13.46 0.30 15.88
C THR A 74 -12.25 0.25 14.95
N HIS A 75 -11.05 -0.02 15.48
CA HIS A 75 -9.83 -0.08 14.67
C HIS A 75 -9.76 -1.34 13.80
N ILE A 76 -10.37 -2.44 14.22
CA ILE A 76 -10.43 -3.69 13.43
C ILE A 76 -11.20 -3.50 12.11
N GLU A 77 -12.34 -2.80 12.14
CA GLU A 77 -13.07 -2.49 10.89
C GLU A 77 -12.27 -1.53 10.00
N THR A 78 -11.54 -0.59 10.60
CA THR A 78 -10.64 0.31 9.86
C THR A 78 -9.55 -0.47 9.13
N VAL A 79 -8.90 -1.43 9.80
CA VAL A 79 -7.88 -2.30 9.19
C VAL A 79 -8.46 -3.09 8.01
N LYS A 80 -9.68 -3.63 8.15
CA LYS A 80 -10.36 -4.35 7.06
C LYS A 80 -10.57 -3.45 5.84
N ILE A 81 -11.03 -2.22 6.04
CA ILE A 81 -11.25 -1.26 4.95
C ILE A 81 -9.93 -0.94 4.25
N ILE A 82 -8.86 -0.70 5.01
CA ILE A 82 -7.52 -0.43 4.47
C ILE A 82 -7.03 -1.61 3.61
N LEU A 83 -7.18 -2.84 4.10
CA LEU A 83 -6.78 -4.03 3.35
C LEU A 83 -7.62 -4.22 2.08
N LEU A 84 -8.92 -3.95 2.13
CA LEU A 84 -9.78 -4.01 0.95
C LEU A 84 -9.35 -2.98 -0.11
N ILE A 85 -9.04 -1.75 0.31
CA ILE A 85 -8.50 -0.71 -0.58
C ILE A 85 -7.20 -1.20 -1.21
N ALA A 86 -6.30 -1.82 -0.44
CA ALA A 86 -5.05 -2.38 -0.96
C ALA A 86 -5.28 -3.47 -2.02
N VAL A 87 -6.24 -4.38 -1.82
CA VAL A 87 -6.60 -5.41 -2.82
C VAL A 87 -7.15 -4.77 -4.10
N CYS A 88 -8.07 -3.81 -3.97
CA CYS A 88 -8.62 -3.06 -5.10
C CYS A 88 -7.52 -2.33 -5.88
N GLN A 89 -6.55 -1.79 -5.16
CA GLN A 89 -5.43 -1.08 -5.76
C GLN A 89 -4.50 -2.03 -6.54
N GLN A 90 -4.19 -3.22 -6.00
CA GLN A 90 -3.42 -4.23 -6.72
C GLN A 90 -4.14 -4.72 -7.99
N LEU A 91 -5.47 -4.86 -7.93
CA LEU A 91 -6.26 -5.18 -9.12
C LEU A 91 -6.14 -4.09 -10.19
N LEU A 92 -6.18 -2.81 -9.78
CA LEU A 92 -5.99 -1.69 -10.69
C LEU A 92 -4.61 -1.74 -11.36
N ASP A 93 -3.55 -2.08 -10.62
CA ASP A 93 -2.20 -2.23 -11.19
C ASP A 93 -2.08 -3.38 -12.20
N VAL A 94 -2.79 -4.49 -11.98
CA VAL A 94 -2.90 -5.58 -12.96
C VAL A 94 -3.61 -5.10 -14.23
N ILE A 95 -4.69 -4.34 -14.10
CA ILE A 95 -5.43 -3.78 -15.24
C ILE A 95 -4.55 -2.76 -15.99
N CYS A 96 -3.91 -1.83 -15.28
CA CYS A 96 -3.06 -0.81 -15.87
C CYS A 96 -1.82 -1.39 -16.55
N SER A 97 -1.17 -2.40 -15.96
CA SER A 97 -0.05 -3.09 -16.61
C SER A 97 -0.48 -3.89 -17.85
N SER A 98 -1.70 -4.44 -17.85
CA SER A 98 -2.30 -5.07 -19.04
C SER A 98 -2.52 -4.05 -20.16
N CYS A 99 -3.06 -2.86 -19.82
CA CYS A 99 -3.21 -1.73 -20.75
C CYS A 99 -1.85 -1.28 -21.31
N LEU A 100 -0.82 -1.20 -20.46
CA LEU A 100 0.54 -0.84 -20.87
C LEU A 100 1.08 -1.80 -21.94
N ILE A 101 1.00 -3.11 -21.70
CA ILE A 101 1.46 -4.13 -22.66
C ILE A 101 0.64 -4.08 -23.95
N HIS A 102 -0.68 -3.98 -23.85
CA HIS A 102 -1.55 -3.93 -25.02
C HIS A 102 -1.30 -2.65 -25.85
N GLY A 103 -1.06 -1.53 -25.18
CA GLY A 103 -0.71 -0.25 -25.77
C GLY A 103 0.55 -0.33 -26.60
N ILE A 104 1.59 -0.96 -26.06
CA ILE A 104 2.85 -1.13 -26.79
C ILE A 104 2.65 -2.09 -27.97
N ARG A 105 1.99 -3.25 -27.76
CA ARG A 105 1.76 -4.25 -28.83
C ARG A 105 0.94 -3.73 -30.01
N ARG A 106 0.03 -2.79 -29.74
CA ARG A 106 -0.86 -2.20 -30.76
C ARG A 106 -0.40 -0.81 -31.21
N ASN A 107 0.79 -0.35 -30.81
CA ASN A 107 1.27 1.02 -31.06
C ASN A 107 0.26 2.11 -30.65
N ARG A 108 -0.53 1.87 -29.60
CA ARG A 108 -1.54 2.79 -29.06
C ARG A 108 -1.01 3.50 -27.82
N ARG A 109 -0.39 4.66 -28.04
CA ARG A 109 0.20 5.48 -26.95
C ARG A 109 -0.77 5.80 -25.79
N GLY A 110 -2.06 6.00 -26.08
CA GLY A 110 -3.06 6.36 -25.06
C GLY A 110 -3.24 5.31 -23.96
N LEU A 111 -2.95 4.03 -24.24
CA LEU A 111 -3.07 2.95 -23.27
C LEU A 111 -1.89 2.88 -22.27
N LEU A 112 -0.83 3.67 -22.49
CA LEU A 112 0.30 3.76 -21.55
C LEU A 112 0.00 4.76 -20.41
N LEU A 113 -0.89 5.74 -20.64
CA LEU A 113 -1.17 6.80 -19.69
C LEU A 113 -1.79 6.32 -18.37
N PRO A 114 -2.77 5.38 -18.34
CA PRO A 114 -3.36 4.93 -17.07
C PRO A 114 -2.31 4.39 -16.09
N TRP A 115 -1.31 3.65 -16.59
CA TRP A 115 -0.23 3.13 -15.76
C TRP A 115 0.68 4.26 -15.24
N ALA A 116 1.03 5.23 -16.08
CA ALA A 116 1.86 6.36 -15.65
C ALA A 116 1.14 7.24 -14.61
N ILE A 117 -0.16 7.51 -14.81
CA ILE A 117 -0.97 8.33 -13.89
C ILE A 117 -1.08 7.66 -12.51
N THR A 118 -1.36 6.36 -12.46
CA THR A 118 -1.44 5.62 -11.20
C THR A 118 -0.11 5.64 -10.45
N HIS A 119 1.01 5.46 -11.13
CA HIS A 119 2.33 5.51 -10.49
C HIS A 119 2.76 6.92 -10.08
N CYS A 120 2.30 7.96 -10.78
CA CYS A 120 2.45 9.34 -10.31
C CYS A 120 1.70 9.59 -8.99
N LEU A 121 0.50 9.03 -8.83
CA LEU A 121 -0.25 9.13 -7.57
C LEU A 121 0.47 8.38 -6.43
N TYR A 122 1.08 7.23 -6.71
CA TYR A 122 1.91 6.54 -5.73
C TYR A 122 3.07 7.38 -5.23
N LEU A 123 3.76 8.09 -6.13
CA LEU A 123 4.84 8.98 -5.71
C LEU A 123 4.36 10.08 -4.75
N VAL A 124 3.15 10.62 -4.94
CA VAL A 124 2.58 11.62 -4.02
C VAL A 124 2.33 11.01 -2.64
N ILE A 125 1.83 9.78 -2.58
CA ILE A 125 1.61 9.06 -1.32
C ILE A 125 2.95 8.75 -0.64
N GLU A 126 3.93 8.24 -1.38
CA GLU A 126 5.27 7.92 -0.89
C GLU A 126 6.00 9.17 -0.37
N LEU A 127 5.87 10.31 -1.05
CA LEU A 127 6.35 11.60 -0.57
C LEU A 127 5.69 12.01 0.75
N SER A 128 4.38 11.78 0.89
CA SER A 128 3.65 12.09 2.13
C SER A 128 4.15 11.22 3.30
N ILE A 129 4.40 9.93 3.03
CA ILE A 129 4.98 9.00 4.00
C ILE A 129 6.40 9.42 4.37
N LEU A 130 7.22 9.85 3.41
CA LEU A 130 8.57 10.34 3.65
C LEU A 130 8.58 11.55 4.61
N VAL A 131 7.63 12.47 4.47
CA VAL A 131 7.48 13.60 5.41
C VAL A 131 7.19 13.10 6.82
N VAL A 132 6.30 12.11 6.99
CA VAL A 132 6.02 11.50 8.30
C VAL A 132 7.28 10.86 8.88
N TYR A 133 8.07 10.15 8.06
CA TYR A 133 9.34 9.56 8.48
C TYR A 133 10.33 10.62 8.98
N ILE A 134 10.45 11.76 8.29
CA ILE A 134 11.32 12.87 8.71
C ILE A 134 10.85 13.42 10.06
N VAL A 135 9.54 13.60 10.25
CA VAL A 135 8.96 14.05 11.53
C VAL A 135 9.29 13.06 12.64
N LEU A 136 9.02 11.77 12.43
CA LEU A 136 9.33 10.73 13.42
C LEU A 136 10.81 10.69 13.78
N LEU A 137 11.69 10.87 12.80
CA LEU A 137 13.14 10.89 12.99
C LEU A 137 13.63 12.09 13.83
N VAL A 138 12.89 13.21 13.81
CA VAL A 138 13.18 14.39 14.65
C VAL A 138 12.69 14.20 16.08
N TYR A 139 11.50 13.59 16.27
CA TYR A 139 10.88 13.49 17.60
C TYR A 139 11.18 12.19 18.37
N LEU A 140 11.54 11.11 17.67
CA LEU A 140 11.75 9.78 18.24
C LEU A 140 13.16 9.27 17.96
N SER A 141 14.15 10.00 18.47
CA SER A 141 15.57 9.69 18.31
C SER A 141 15.96 8.30 18.82
N GLU A 142 15.23 7.76 19.80
CA GLU A 142 15.51 6.41 20.33
C GLU A 142 15.31 5.29 19.31
N PHE A 143 14.56 5.54 18.23
CA PHE A 143 14.24 4.56 17.19
C PHE A 143 15.07 4.72 15.91
N TYR A 144 16.15 5.51 15.92
CA TYR A 144 17.00 5.74 14.73
C TYR A 144 17.42 4.44 14.03
N SER A 145 17.79 3.41 14.79
CA SER A 145 18.26 2.12 14.26
C SER A 145 17.23 1.39 13.41
N ALA A 146 15.94 1.60 13.67
CA ALA A 146 14.85 1.00 12.89
C ALA A 146 14.34 1.93 11.78
N ILE A 147 14.29 3.24 12.04
CA ILE A 147 13.72 4.24 11.12
C ILE A 147 14.64 4.48 9.91
N LEU A 148 15.96 4.55 10.11
CA LEU A 148 16.90 4.91 9.04
C LEU A 148 16.96 3.85 7.92
N PRO A 149 17.04 2.54 8.22
CA PRO A 149 17.02 1.50 7.19
C PRO A 149 15.70 1.45 6.41
N SER A 150 14.56 1.59 7.09
CA SER A 150 13.26 1.57 6.40
C SER A 150 13.06 2.80 5.51
N MET A 151 13.56 3.97 5.91
CA MET A 151 13.60 5.16 5.07
C MET A 151 14.49 4.95 3.83
N ALA A 152 15.63 4.28 3.97
CA ALA A 152 16.49 3.97 2.82
C ALA A 152 15.80 3.04 1.81
N VAL A 153 15.08 2.02 2.30
CA VAL A 153 14.26 1.14 1.45
C VAL A 153 13.18 1.92 0.71
N LEU A 154 12.48 2.82 1.40
CA LEU A 154 11.47 3.70 0.79
C LEU A 154 12.08 4.56 -0.32
N LEU A 155 13.24 5.17 -0.10
CA LEU A 155 13.92 6.00 -1.11
C LEU A 155 14.35 5.21 -2.35
N ILE A 156 14.89 4.00 -2.16
CA ILE A 156 15.22 3.11 -3.28
C ILE A 156 13.96 2.75 -4.07
N TRP A 157 12.86 2.46 -3.36
CA TRP A 157 11.58 2.15 -3.98
C TRP A 157 11.02 3.33 -4.80
N MET A 158 11.04 4.54 -4.24
CA MET A 158 10.66 5.76 -4.94
C MET A 158 11.51 5.99 -6.19
N ALA A 159 12.83 5.78 -6.11
CA ALA A 159 13.72 5.93 -7.24
C ALA A 159 13.39 4.93 -8.37
N LEU A 160 13.03 3.70 -8.02
CA LEU A 160 12.55 2.71 -8.99
C LEU A 160 11.24 3.18 -9.65
N HIS A 161 10.25 3.64 -8.88
CA HIS A 161 9.00 4.18 -9.44
C HIS A 161 9.24 5.33 -10.43
N ILE A 162 10.08 6.31 -10.07
CA ILE A 162 10.47 7.40 -10.96
C ILE A 162 11.09 6.86 -12.24
N TYR A 163 12.04 5.92 -12.13
CA TYR A 163 12.67 5.30 -13.28
C TYR A 163 11.65 4.65 -14.23
N PHE A 164 10.73 3.84 -13.70
CA PHE A 164 9.71 3.19 -14.53
C PHE A 164 8.77 4.20 -15.20
N ILE A 165 8.36 5.26 -14.50
CA ILE A 165 7.54 6.34 -15.08
C ILE A 165 8.28 6.98 -16.25
N LEU A 166 9.57 7.31 -16.08
CA LEU A 166 10.40 7.88 -17.15
C LEU A 166 10.50 6.94 -18.36
N VAL A 167 10.66 5.63 -18.13
CA VAL A 167 10.67 4.63 -19.20
C VAL A 167 9.33 4.63 -19.95
N VAL A 168 8.20 4.63 -19.25
CA VAL A 168 6.86 4.64 -19.89
C VAL A 168 6.60 5.94 -20.66
N ILE A 169 7.00 7.08 -20.12
CA ILE A 169 6.89 8.38 -20.81
C ILE A 169 7.77 8.40 -22.07
N SER A 170 9.00 7.89 -21.99
CA SER A 170 9.88 7.76 -23.15
C SER A 170 9.25 6.91 -24.25
N GLN A 171 8.62 5.78 -23.89
CA GLN A 171 7.89 4.95 -24.86
C GLN A 171 6.65 5.65 -25.42
N TYR A 172 5.93 6.42 -24.60
CA TYR A 172 4.79 7.22 -25.04
C TYR A 172 5.20 8.25 -26.13
N GLN A 173 6.34 8.92 -25.93
CA GLN A 173 6.90 9.87 -26.89
C GLN A 173 7.37 9.17 -28.17
N ALA A 174 8.08 8.04 -28.06
CA ALA A 174 8.55 7.27 -29.21
C ALA A 174 7.40 6.82 -30.12
N LEU A 175 6.31 6.30 -29.55
CA LEU A 175 5.12 5.92 -30.31
C LEU A 175 4.43 7.13 -30.98
N GLY A 176 4.52 8.31 -30.35
CA GLY A 176 4.05 9.56 -30.94
C GLY A 176 4.82 9.95 -32.20
N LEU A 177 6.16 9.84 -32.16
CA LEU A 177 7.03 10.16 -33.29
C LEU A 177 6.84 9.21 -34.45
N ILE A 178 6.71 7.90 -34.18
CA ILE A 178 6.46 6.88 -35.22
C ILE A 178 5.17 7.19 -35.97
N ARG A 179 4.09 7.48 -35.23
CA ARG A 179 2.80 7.82 -35.84
C ARG A 179 2.87 9.07 -36.71
N MET A 180 3.58 10.11 -36.26
CA MET A 180 3.76 11.33 -37.07
C MET A 180 4.53 11.04 -38.35
N HIS A 181 5.57 10.19 -38.29
CA HIS A 181 6.31 9.77 -39.47
C HIS A 181 5.44 9.02 -40.47
N ASP A 182 4.65 8.05 -40.00
CA ASP A 182 3.71 7.28 -40.85
C ASP A 182 2.68 8.21 -41.52
N GLU A 183 2.15 9.20 -40.79
CA GLU A 183 1.20 10.19 -41.32
C GLU A 183 1.84 11.13 -42.36
N MET A 184 3.16 11.38 -42.30
CA MET A 184 3.89 12.17 -43.28
C MET A 184 4.26 11.37 -44.54
N CYS A 185 4.61 10.09 -44.40
CA CYS A 185 5.00 9.24 -45.54
C CYS A 185 3.81 8.71 -46.36
N MET A 186 2.60 8.72 -45.79
CA MET A 186 1.36 8.29 -46.46
C MET A 186 0.63 9.42 -47.21
N LYS A 187 1.21 10.62 -47.25
CA LYS A 187 0.75 11.77 -48.05
C LYS A 187 1.69 12.01 -49.22
#